data_AF-A0A6I8T3F6-F1
#
_entry.id   AF-A0A6I8T3F6-F1
#
_cell.length_a   1.000
_cell.length_b   1.000
_cell.length_c   1.000
_cell.angle_alpha   90.00
_cell.angle_beta   90.00
_cell.angle_gamma   90.00
#
_symmetry.space_group_name_H-M   'P 1'
#
loop_
_entity.id
_entity.type
_entity.pdbx_description
1 polymer ?
#
loop_
_entity_poly.entity_id
_entity_poly.type
_entity_poly.pdbx_seq_one_letter_code
_entity_poly.pdbx_strand_id
1 'polypeptide(L)'
;MLLRHLQRRSISTSSQLASFGRWYRGLWQQKSSNEPPYGHVTQIGDPVLRQTAAMVPVEAVTSPEVKYLVKHMVHVMRKYDCVGLAAPQIGISLKILVMEFEDRLKKHYTNAEYKIKEMETLPLTVMINPEMKITNYEKISFPESCASVKGYSGEVARYAGVLLSGLDENGQSKEMELKGWNARIAQHEMDHLNGIVYTDVMKRDSFTCTCWHAVNENHGRVRISFHQK
;
A
#
# COMPACT_ATOMS: atom_id res chain seq x y z
N MET A 1 -15.12 -75.41 -12.26
CA MET A 1 -13.69 -75.12 -11.95
C MET A 1 -13.48 -73.63 -12.19
N LEU A 2 -13.66 -72.81 -11.15
CA LEU A 2 -13.68 -71.34 -11.21
C LEU A 2 -12.27 -70.76 -11.17
N LEU A 3 -11.90 -69.94 -12.15
CA LEU A 3 -10.70 -69.09 -12.10
C LEU A 3 -11.12 -67.64 -11.81
N ARG A 4 -10.70 -67.16 -10.64
CA ARG A 4 -11.00 -65.85 -10.06
C ARG A 4 -10.18 -64.74 -10.71
N HIS A 5 -10.83 -63.62 -11.01
CA HIS A 5 -10.17 -62.34 -11.30
C HIS A 5 -9.39 -61.84 -10.08
N LEU A 6 -8.10 -61.56 -10.25
CA LEU A 6 -7.28 -60.80 -9.30
C LEU A 6 -7.38 -59.31 -9.65
N GLN A 7 -8.25 -58.57 -8.94
CA GLN A 7 -8.15 -57.12 -8.87
C GLN A 7 -6.96 -56.74 -7.98
N ARG A 8 -5.90 -56.18 -8.56
CA ARG A 8 -4.87 -55.46 -7.80
C ARG A 8 -5.49 -54.18 -7.23
N ARG A 9 -5.80 -54.18 -5.94
CA ARG A 9 -6.04 -52.94 -5.18
C ARG A 9 -4.70 -52.23 -5.00
N SER A 10 -4.47 -51.13 -5.72
CA SER A 10 -3.38 -50.22 -5.38
C SER A 10 -3.75 -49.49 -4.08
N ILE A 11 -3.03 -49.79 -3.00
CA ILE A 11 -3.14 -49.05 -1.75
C ILE A 11 -2.47 -47.69 -2.01
N SER A 12 -3.29 -46.64 -2.16
CA SER A 12 -2.84 -45.26 -2.19
C SER A 12 -2.36 -44.88 -0.78
N THR A 13 -1.05 -44.94 -0.56
CA THR A 13 -0.39 -44.56 0.70
C THR A 13 -0.12 -43.05 0.82
N SER A 14 -0.58 -42.24 -0.14
CA SER A 14 -0.18 -40.81 -0.22
C SER A 14 -0.99 -39.87 0.69
N SER A 15 -2.18 -40.26 1.13
CA SER A 15 -3.06 -39.35 1.90
C SER A 15 -2.73 -39.27 3.40
N GLN A 16 -2.29 -40.37 4.02
CA GLN A 16 -1.98 -40.42 5.45
C GLN A 16 -0.61 -39.81 5.80
N LEU A 17 0.40 -39.98 4.94
CA LEU A 17 1.72 -39.37 5.13
C LEU A 17 1.69 -37.84 4.98
N ALA A 18 0.84 -37.32 4.09
CA ALA A 18 0.61 -35.89 3.94
C ALA A 18 -0.04 -35.27 5.19
N SER A 19 -0.89 -36.02 5.91
CA SER A 19 -1.51 -35.55 7.15
C SER A 19 -0.52 -35.52 8.32
N PHE A 20 0.34 -36.53 8.45
CA PHE A 20 1.40 -36.55 9.46
C PHE A 20 2.43 -35.44 9.22
N GLY A 21 2.86 -35.22 7.98
CA GLY A 21 3.79 -34.14 7.66
C GLY A 21 3.20 -32.73 7.83
N ARG A 22 1.87 -32.58 7.75
CA ARG A 22 1.15 -31.32 8.03
C ARG A 22 0.96 -31.12 9.54
N TRP A 23 0.63 -32.19 10.27
CA TRP A 23 0.55 -32.21 11.74
C TRP A 23 1.91 -31.94 12.39
N TYR A 24 2.98 -32.61 11.94
CA TYR A 24 4.35 -32.43 12.43
C TYR A 24 4.88 -31.03 12.16
N ARG A 25 4.62 -30.46 10.97
CA ARG A 25 4.90 -29.04 10.70
C ARG A 25 4.15 -28.10 11.64
N GLY A 26 2.89 -28.41 11.96
CA GLY A 26 2.08 -27.65 12.91
C GLY A 26 2.55 -27.69 14.37
N LEU A 27 3.41 -28.65 14.75
CA LEU A 27 4.01 -28.69 16.09
C LEU A 27 5.16 -27.67 16.26
N TRP A 28 5.79 -27.24 15.16
CA TRP A 28 6.98 -26.38 15.19
C TRP A 28 6.79 -25.05 14.44
N GLN A 29 5.86 -24.98 13.49
CA GLN A 29 5.40 -23.71 12.90
C GLN A 29 4.38 -23.10 13.85
N GLN A 30 4.77 -22.08 14.59
CA GLN A 30 3.77 -21.13 15.07
C GLN A 30 2.94 -20.69 13.86
N LYS A 31 1.62 -20.88 13.90
CA LYS A 31 0.71 -20.11 13.05
C LYS A 31 1.05 -18.65 13.33
N SER A 32 1.82 -18.02 12.46
CA SER A 32 1.94 -16.58 12.44
C SER A 32 0.51 -16.07 12.28
N SER A 33 -0.05 -15.45 13.31
CA SER A 33 -1.33 -14.76 13.23
C SER A 33 -1.26 -13.49 12.37
N ASN A 34 -0.13 -13.26 11.71
CA ASN A 34 0.24 -12.08 10.98
C ASN A 34 0.62 -12.51 9.56
N GLU A 35 -0.36 -12.96 8.79
CA GLU A 35 -0.29 -13.12 7.33
C GLU A 35 -0.95 -11.90 6.67
N PRO A 36 -0.51 -11.49 5.47
CA PRO A 36 -1.14 -10.37 4.77
C PRO A 36 -2.57 -10.74 4.31
N PRO A 37 -3.48 -9.76 4.14
CA PRO A 37 -3.25 -8.33 4.29
C PRO A 37 -3.08 -7.90 5.75
N TYR A 38 -1.99 -7.19 6.04
CA TYR A 38 -1.66 -6.76 7.39
C TYR A 38 -2.61 -5.66 7.90
N GLY A 39 -2.96 -5.68 9.19
CA GLY A 39 -3.67 -4.58 9.87
C GLY A 39 -2.79 -3.38 10.24
N HIS A 40 -1.59 -3.32 9.68
CA HIS A 40 -0.55 -2.32 9.88
C HIS A 40 0.20 -2.06 8.57
N VAL A 41 0.93 -0.94 8.51
CA VAL A 41 1.73 -0.58 7.34
C VAL A 41 3.11 -1.24 7.43
N THR A 42 3.50 -1.98 6.39
CA THR A 42 4.85 -2.55 6.25
C THR A 42 5.90 -1.44 6.21
N GLN A 43 7.07 -1.71 6.77
CA GLN A 43 8.15 -0.72 6.88
C GLN A 43 9.24 -0.99 5.85
N ILE A 44 9.93 0.06 5.44
CA ILE A 44 11.09 -0.02 4.55
C ILE A 44 12.09 -1.06 5.07
N GLY A 45 12.48 -1.97 4.19
CA GLY A 45 13.20 -3.20 4.54
C GLY A 45 12.38 -4.47 4.29
N ASP A 46 11.04 -4.38 4.34
CA ASP A 46 10.16 -5.45 3.86
C ASP A 46 10.30 -5.57 2.32
N PRO A 47 10.63 -6.76 1.78
CA PRO A 47 10.85 -6.94 0.35
C PRO A 47 9.61 -6.64 -0.51
N VAL A 48 8.39 -6.71 0.03
CA VAL A 48 7.17 -6.41 -0.74
C VAL A 48 7.17 -4.98 -1.28
N LEU A 49 7.76 -4.04 -0.54
CA LEU A 49 7.84 -2.62 -0.91
C LEU A 49 8.82 -2.35 -2.06
N ARG A 50 9.59 -3.36 -2.47
CA ARG A 50 10.58 -3.30 -3.55
C ARG A 50 10.19 -4.13 -4.77
N GLN A 51 9.04 -4.79 -4.72
CA GLN A 51 8.53 -5.58 -5.84
C GLN A 51 7.64 -4.72 -6.74
N THR A 52 7.70 -4.98 -8.05
CA THR A 52 6.67 -4.50 -8.96
C THR A 52 5.40 -5.32 -8.73
N ALA A 53 4.31 -4.64 -8.41
CA ALA A 53 3.04 -5.26 -8.09
C ALA A 53 2.40 -5.91 -9.32
N ALA A 54 1.78 -7.07 -9.14
CA ALA A 54 1.07 -7.79 -10.20
C ALA A 54 -0.29 -7.15 -10.49
N MET A 55 -0.76 -7.27 -11.73
CA MET A 55 -2.12 -6.88 -12.07
C MET A 55 -3.14 -7.79 -11.38
N VAL A 56 -4.28 -7.22 -11.00
CA VAL A 56 -5.48 -7.95 -10.60
C VAL A 56 -6.15 -8.47 -11.87
N PRO A 57 -6.44 -9.78 -12.00
CA PRO A 57 -7.25 -10.28 -13.12
C PRO A 57 -8.59 -9.56 -13.19
N VAL A 58 -9.03 -9.15 -14.38
CA VAL A 58 -10.22 -8.31 -14.56
C VAL A 58 -11.48 -8.99 -14.02
N GLU A 59 -11.58 -10.30 -14.24
CA GLU A 59 -12.63 -11.17 -13.73
C GLU A 59 -12.67 -11.27 -12.20
N ALA A 60 -11.56 -10.98 -11.52
CA ALA A 60 -11.43 -11.04 -10.07
C ALA A 60 -11.69 -9.69 -9.39
N VAL A 61 -11.76 -8.58 -10.13
CA VAL A 61 -11.91 -7.22 -9.56
C VAL A 61 -13.12 -7.11 -8.63
N THR A 62 -14.24 -7.73 -9.00
CA THR A 62 -15.47 -7.68 -8.21
C THR A 62 -15.62 -8.83 -7.22
N SER A 63 -14.58 -9.68 -7.08
CA SER A 63 -14.61 -10.84 -6.19
C SER A 63 -14.71 -10.41 -4.72
N PRO A 64 -15.23 -11.28 -3.84
CA PRO A 64 -15.28 -11.02 -2.40
C PRO A 64 -13.90 -10.70 -1.81
N GLU A 65 -12.83 -11.33 -2.31
CA GLU A 65 -11.46 -11.16 -1.83
C GLU A 65 -10.92 -9.76 -2.17
N VAL A 66 -11.11 -9.27 -3.40
CA VAL A 66 -10.68 -7.92 -3.79
C VAL A 66 -11.49 -6.86 -3.06
N LYS A 67 -12.81 -7.06 -2.92
CA LYS A 67 -13.67 -6.15 -2.14
C LYS A 67 -13.25 -6.07 -0.67
N TYR A 68 -12.91 -7.23 -0.07
CA TYR A 68 -12.36 -7.27 1.28
C TYR A 68 -11.03 -6.51 1.37
N LEU A 69 -10.12 -6.77 0.43
CA LEU A 69 -8.81 -6.11 0.37
C LEU A 69 -8.94 -4.59 0.29
N VAL A 70 -9.77 -4.08 -0.63
CA VAL A 70 -10.04 -2.63 -0.77
C VAL A 70 -10.58 -2.05 0.53
N LYS A 71 -11.60 -2.69 1.13
CA LYS A 71 -12.16 -2.25 2.42
C LYS A 71 -11.10 -2.21 3.52
N HIS A 72 -10.22 -3.21 3.55
CA HIS A 72 -9.14 -3.31 4.52
C HIS A 72 -8.06 -2.24 4.29
N MET A 73 -7.70 -1.95 3.04
CA MET A 73 -6.80 -0.84 2.68
C MET A 73 -7.34 0.51 3.16
N VAL A 74 -8.62 0.79 2.90
CA VAL A 74 -9.27 2.02 3.36
C VAL A 74 -9.25 2.12 4.89
N HIS A 75 -9.52 1.01 5.58
CA HIS A 75 -9.44 0.96 7.03
C HIS A 75 -8.03 1.28 7.55
N VAL A 76 -6.99 0.68 6.97
CA VAL A 76 -5.59 0.93 7.36
C VAL A 76 -5.17 2.36 7.02
N MET A 77 -5.49 2.87 5.82
CA MET A 77 -5.20 4.24 5.41
C MET A 77 -5.73 5.25 6.43
N ARG A 78 -7.01 5.11 6.81
CA ARG A 78 -7.66 5.99 7.80
C ARG A 78 -7.11 5.80 9.21
N LYS A 79 -6.81 4.56 9.63
CA LYS A 79 -6.18 4.26 10.92
C LYS A 79 -4.80 4.92 11.10
N TYR A 80 -4.09 5.11 10.00
CA TYR A 80 -2.76 5.75 9.98
C TYR A 80 -2.82 7.24 9.64
N ASP A 81 -4.02 7.84 9.50
CA ASP A 81 -4.25 9.22 9.04
C ASP A 81 -3.44 9.56 7.77
N CYS A 82 -3.34 8.58 6.85
CA CYS A 82 -2.69 8.76 5.55
C CYS A 82 -3.72 9.19 4.51
N VAL A 83 -3.24 9.89 3.48
CA VAL A 83 -4.08 10.40 2.36
C VAL A 83 -4.06 9.48 1.14
N GLY A 84 -3.23 8.44 1.20
CA GLY A 84 -3.09 7.39 0.20
C GLY A 84 -2.52 6.12 0.83
N LEU A 85 -2.80 4.99 0.20
CA LEU A 85 -2.21 3.70 0.54
C LEU A 85 -2.23 2.74 -0.67
N ALA A 86 -1.09 2.13 -0.97
CA ALA A 86 -0.96 1.08 -1.97
C ALA A 86 -0.97 -0.32 -1.33
N ALA A 87 -1.51 -1.33 -2.02
CA ALA A 87 -1.62 -2.69 -1.48
C ALA A 87 -0.28 -3.31 -1.00
N PRO A 88 0.89 -3.03 -1.64
CA PRO A 88 2.17 -3.50 -1.13
C PRO A 88 2.45 -3.05 0.32
N GLN A 89 1.94 -1.89 0.73
CA GLN A 89 2.10 -1.37 2.09
C GLN A 89 1.35 -2.15 3.17
N ILE A 90 0.47 -3.07 2.77
CA ILE A 90 -0.18 -4.04 3.67
C ILE A 90 0.21 -5.49 3.34
N GLY A 91 1.34 -5.67 2.64
CA GLY A 91 1.92 -6.97 2.34
C GLY A 91 1.33 -7.69 1.12
N ILE A 92 0.51 -7.01 0.31
CA ILE A 92 -0.13 -7.60 -0.88
C ILE A 92 0.44 -6.95 -2.14
N SER A 93 1.22 -7.69 -2.93
CA SER A 93 1.85 -7.20 -4.16
C SER A 93 0.89 -7.18 -5.36
N LEU A 94 -0.20 -6.41 -5.25
CA LEU A 94 -1.19 -6.19 -6.31
C LEU A 94 -1.30 -4.71 -6.67
N LYS A 95 -1.60 -4.41 -7.93
CA LYS A 95 -1.81 -3.04 -8.44
C LYS A 95 -3.15 -2.47 -7.98
N ILE A 96 -3.24 -2.15 -6.70
CA ILE A 96 -4.39 -1.49 -6.09
C ILE A 96 -3.86 -0.34 -5.25
N LEU A 97 -4.45 0.84 -5.41
CA LEU A 97 -4.24 1.98 -4.55
C LEU A 97 -5.58 2.58 -4.11
N VAL A 98 -5.58 3.18 -2.93
CA VAL A 98 -6.68 4.00 -2.42
C VAL A 98 -6.14 5.38 -2.05
N MET A 99 -6.93 6.41 -2.27
CA MET A 99 -6.57 7.80 -1.95
C MET A 99 -7.80 8.60 -1.53
N GLU A 100 -7.62 9.48 -0.55
CA GLU A 100 -8.69 10.26 0.07
C GLU A 100 -8.09 11.51 0.75
N PHE A 101 -8.70 12.67 0.51
CA PHE A 101 -8.31 13.92 1.16
C PHE A 101 -9.56 14.65 1.66
N GLU A 102 -9.91 14.44 2.92
CA GLU A 102 -11.11 14.99 3.56
C GLU A 102 -10.88 16.38 4.17
N ASP A 103 -11.96 17.16 4.28
CA ASP A 103 -11.94 18.47 4.95
C ASP A 103 -11.41 18.43 6.39
N ARG A 104 -11.61 17.32 7.11
CA ARG A 104 -11.08 17.17 8.48
C ARG A 104 -9.56 17.27 8.55
N LEU A 105 -8.86 17.00 7.44
CA LEU A 105 -7.41 17.12 7.34
C LEU A 105 -6.95 18.57 7.13
N LYS A 106 -7.87 19.50 6.84
CA LYS A 106 -7.59 20.95 6.74
C LYS A 106 -6.95 21.53 7.98
N LYS A 107 -7.32 21.04 9.16
CA LYS A 107 -6.76 21.50 10.44
C LYS A 107 -5.24 21.31 10.58
N HIS A 108 -4.62 20.46 9.75
CA HIS A 108 -3.19 20.18 9.80
C HIS A 108 -2.34 21.14 8.94
N TYR A 109 -2.97 22.02 8.17
CA TYR A 109 -2.24 22.95 7.31
C TYR A 109 -2.76 24.38 7.47
N THR A 110 -1.85 25.33 7.29
CA THR A 110 -2.21 26.75 7.23
C THR A 110 -2.90 27.09 5.91
N ASN A 111 -3.67 28.19 5.89
CA ASN A 111 -4.28 28.69 4.64
C ASN A 111 -3.25 28.97 3.55
N ALA A 112 -2.04 29.42 3.93
CA ALA A 112 -0.95 29.66 3.01
C ALA A 112 -0.45 28.36 2.37
N GLU A 113 -0.28 27.30 3.17
CA GLU A 113 0.10 25.98 2.65
C GLU A 113 -0.96 25.38 1.72
N TYR A 114 -2.25 25.51 2.08
CA TYR A 114 -3.35 25.06 1.22
C TYR A 114 -3.28 25.68 -0.18
N LYS A 115 -3.02 26.99 -0.22
CA LYS A 115 -2.92 27.74 -1.46
C LYS A 115 -1.65 27.40 -2.25
N ILE A 116 -0.49 27.37 -1.58
CA ILE A 116 0.81 27.12 -2.22
C ILE A 116 0.90 25.69 -2.76
N LYS A 117 0.32 24.72 -2.05
CA LYS A 117 0.34 23.30 -2.44
C LYS A 117 -0.83 22.92 -3.36
N GLU A 118 -1.70 23.87 -3.72
CA GLU A 118 -2.90 23.65 -4.53
C GLU A 118 -3.70 22.44 -4.00
N MET A 119 -4.01 22.48 -2.70
CA MET A 119 -4.71 21.41 -2.02
C MET A 119 -6.22 21.52 -2.21
N GLU A 120 -6.84 20.43 -2.64
CA GLU A 120 -8.29 20.31 -2.82
C GLU A 120 -8.79 18.99 -2.22
N THR A 121 -10.06 18.96 -1.83
CA THR A 121 -10.66 17.72 -1.33
C THR A 121 -10.69 16.66 -2.41
N LEU A 122 -10.49 15.43 -1.98
CA LEU A 122 -10.51 14.25 -2.84
C LEU A 122 -11.42 13.22 -2.18
N PRO A 123 -12.62 12.96 -2.75
CA PRO A 123 -13.45 11.86 -2.31
C PRO A 123 -12.69 10.53 -2.37
N LEU A 124 -13.05 9.59 -1.48
CA LEU A 124 -12.46 8.25 -1.49
C LEU A 124 -12.42 7.69 -2.91
N THR A 125 -11.21 7.45 -3.39
CA THR A 125 -10.95 6.93 -4.71
C THR A 125 -10.19 5.63 -4.59
N VAL A 126 -10.75 4.58 -5.15
CA VAL A 126 -10.10 3.29 -5.35
C VAL A 126 -9.69 3.21 -6.81
N MET A 127 -8.46 2.76 -7.07
CA MET A 127 -7.99 2.44 -8.41
C MET A 127 -7.34 1.05 -8.41
N ILE A 128 -7.85 0.19 -9.28
CA ILE A 128 -7.35 -1.16 -9.53
C ILE A 128 -6.75 -1.19 -10.94
N ASN A 129 -5.57 -1.78 -11.05
CA ASN A 129 -4.71 -1.75 -12.23
C ASN A 129 -4.50 -0.33 -12.79
N PRO A 130 -4.15 0.67 -11.96
CA PRO A 130 -3.99 2.03 -12.45
C PRO A 130 -2.85 2.16 -13.46
N GLU A 131 -3.07 3.05 -14.41
CA GLU A 131 -2.10 3.64 -15.31
C GLU A 131 -2.07 5.16 -15.10
N MET A 132 -0.91 5.78 -15.33
CA MET A 132 -0.73 7.21 -15.12
C MET A 132 -0.05 7.85 -16.32
N LYS A 133 -0.62 8.95 -16.78
CA LYS A 133 -0.03 9.82 -17.81
C LYS A 133 0.22 11.21 -17.23
N ILE A 134 1.38 11.79 -17.53
CA ILE A 134 1.68 13.18 -17.14
C ILE A 134 0.89 14.13 -18.05
N THR A 135 0.14 15.07 -17.46
CA THR A 135 -0.62 16.10 -18.18
C THR A 135 0.01 17.48 -18.04
N ASN A 136 0.76 17.73 -16.97
CA ASN A 136 1.58 18.92 -16.80
C ASN A 136 2.99 18.53 -16.32
N TYR A 137 4.00 18.84 -17.13
CA TYR A 137 5.40 18.46 -16.91
C TYR A 137 6.17 19.40 -15.98
N GLU A 138 5.57 20.50 -15.53
CA GLU A 138 6.15 21.33 -14.47
C GLU A 138 6.39 20.50 -13.21
N LYS A 139 7.58 20.60 -12.63
CA LYS A 139 7.93 19.87 -11.40
C LYS A 139 7.92 20.80 -10.21
N ILE A 140 7.06 20.49 -9.24
CA ILE A 140 6.92 21.24 -8.00
C ILE A 140 7.52 20.40 -6.86
N SER A 141 8.37 21.01 -6.02
CA SER A 141 9.04 20.33 -4.91
C SER A 141 8.40 20.69 -3.59
N PHE A 142 8.01 19.68 -2.82
CA PHE A 142 7.54 19.81 -1.45
C PHE A 142 8.05 18.63 -0.61
N PRO A 143 8.14 18.77 0.72
CA PRO A 143 8.39 17.64 1.60
C PRO A 143 7.30 16.57 1.49
N GLU A 144 7.73 15.33 1.30
CA GLU A 144 6.91 14.11 1.40
C GLU A 144 7.33 13.28 2.61
N SER A 145 6.39 12.51 3.14
CA SER A 145 6.62 11.48 4.14
C SER A 145 5.77 10.25 3.79
N CYS A 146 6.18 9.07 4.24
CA CYS A 146 5.47 7.82 3.94
C CYS A 146 5.24 7.03 5.23
N ALA A 147 4.07 6.39 5.37
CA ALA A 147 3.79 5.51 6.50
C ALA A 147 4.74 4.31 6.61
N SER A 148 5.34 3.89 5.48
CA SER A 148 6.37 2.85 5.42
C SER A 148 7.78 3.36 5.76
N VAL A 149 7.97 4.67 5.95
CA VAL A 149 9.24 5.30 6.36
C VAL A 149 8.94 6.27 7.51
N LYS A 150 8.43 5.74 8.61
CA LYS A 150 7.94 6.55 9.72
C LYS A 150 9.07 7.35 10.37
N GLY A 151 8.80 8.62 10.66
CA GLY A 151 9.71 9.50 11.41
C GLY A 151 10.67 10.31 10.53
N TYR A 152 10.57 10.18 9.21
CA TYR A 152 11.40 10.93 8.27
C TYR A 152 10.57 11.57 7.15
N SER A 153 11.10 12.63 6.59
CA SER A 153 10.60 13.29 5.37
C SER A 153 11.75 13.73 4.49
N GLY A 154 11.44 14.05 3.23
CA GLY A 154 12.39 14.62 2.27
C GLY A 154 11.65 15.33 1.14
N GLU A 155 12.28 16.33 0.53
CA GLU A 155 11.74 17.05 -0.62
C GLU A 155 11.71 16.16 -1.85
N VAL A 156 10.54 16.07 -2.49
CA VAL A 156 10.35 15.29 -3.72
C VAL A 156 9.75 16.20 -4.79
N ALA A 157 10.39 16.21 -5.96
CA ALA A 157 9.87 16.90 -7.13
C ALA A 157 8.82 16.01 -7.83
N ARG A 158 7.58 16.51 -7.94
CA ARG A 158 6.47 15.81 -8.59
C ARG A 158 5.91 16.63 -9.74
N TYR A 159 5.38 15.95 -10.76
CA TYR A 159 4.68 16.62 -11.84
C TYR A 159 3.43 17.31 -11.33
N ALA A 160 3.17 18.52 -11.81
CA ALA A 160 2.07 19.36 -11.35
C ALA A 160 0.67 18.82 -11.72
N GLY A 161 0.60 17.94 -12.74
CA GLY A 161 -0.65 17.35 -13.19
C GLY A 161 -0.48 16.00 -13.84
N VAL A 162 -1.41 15.10 -13.56
CA VAL A 162 -1.47 13.73 -14.09
C VAL A 162 -2.91 13.34 -14.44
N LEU A 163 -3.06 12.42 -15.40
CA LEU A 163 -4.28 11.67 -15.65
C LEU A 163 -4.07 10.27 -15.08
N LEU A 164 -4.91 9.88 -14.14
CA LEU A 164 -4.94 8.54 -13.54
C LEU A 164 -6.14 7.77 -14.11
N SER A 165 -5.87 6.62 -14.71
CA SER A 165 -6.90 5.76 -15.33
C SER A 165 -6.81 4.35 -14.76
N GLY A 166 -7.93 3.64 -14.62
CA GLY A 166 -7.95 2.27 -14.11
C GLY A 166 -9.38 1.73 -13.97
N LEU A 167 -9.54 0.73 -13.10
CA LEU A 167 -10.83 0.18 -12.72
C LEU A 167 -11.20 0.63 -11.30
N ASP A 168 -12.49 0.87 -11.06
CA ASP A 168 -13.02 1.05 -9.71
C ASP A 168 -13.30 -0.30 -9.01
N GLU A 169 -13.78 -0.26 -7.77
CA GLU A 169 -14.12 -1.46 -6.98
C GLU A 169 -15.31 -2.29 -7.54
N ASN A 170 -16.02 -1.75 -8.53
CA ASN A 170 -17.10 -2.40 -9.25
C ASN A 170 -16.65 -2.93 -10.62
N GLY A 171 -15.36 -2.79 -10.97
CA GLY A 171 -14.81 -3.21 -12.26
C GLY A 171 -15.14 -2.26 -13.41
N GLN A 172 -15.63 -1.05 -13.12
CA GLN A 172 -15.93 -0.04 -14.13
C GLN A 172 -14.68 0.78 -14.43
N SER A 173 -14.47 1.12 -15.71
CA SER A 173 -13.39 2.01 -16.11
C SER A 173 -13.61 3.41 -15.52
N LYS A 174 -12.56 3.95 -14.92
CA LYS A 174 -12.57 5.27 -14.30
C LYS A 174 -11.30 6.02 -14.68
N GLU A 175 -11.46 7.28 -15.03
CA GLU A 175 -10.37 8.20 -15.32
C GLU A 175 -10.53 9.47 -14.48
N MET A 176 -9.42 10.07 -14.08
CA MET A 176 -9.42 11.27 -13.26
C MET A 176 -8.21 12.14 -13.56
N GLU A 177 -8.46 13.37 -13.99
CA GLU A 177 -7.42 14.39 -14.09
C GLU A 177 -7.16 14.99 -12.70
N LEU A 178 -5.90 14.95 -12.28
CA LEU A 178 -5.44 15.40 -10.97
C LEU A 178 -4.40 16.48 -11.14
N LYS A 179 -4.44 17.47 -10.25
CA LYS A 179 -3.50 18.59 -10.19
C LYS A 179 -3.02 18.80 -8.76
N GLY A 180 -1.98 19.62 -8.58
CA GLY A 180 -1.52 20.08 -7.28
C GLY A 180 -1.21 18.93 -6.32
N TRP A 181 -1.74 19.02 -5.09
CA TRP A 181 -1.49 18.03 -4.05
C TRP A 181 -2.06 16.64 -4.38
N ASN A 182 -3.22 16.56 -5.05
CA ASN A 182 -3.82 15.28 -5.41
C ASN A 182 -3.03 14.55 -6.51
N ALA A 183 -2.43 15.29 -7.44
CA ALA A 183 -1.49 14.72 -8.41
C ALA A 183 -0.24 14.14 -7.73
N ARG A 184 0.26 14.80 -6.68
CA ARG A 184 1.38 14.31 -5.87
C ARG A 184 1.03 13.02 -5.14
N ILE A 185 -0.13 12.96 -4.49
CA ILE A 185 -0.61 11.75 -3.81
C ILE A 185 -0.66 10.59 -4.80
N ALA A 186 -1.28 10.78 -5.95
CA ALA A 186 -1.38 9.72 -6.96
C ALA A 186 0.00 9.24 -7.43
N GLN A 187 0.94 10.15 -7.71
CA GLN A 187 2.31 9.77 -8.10
C GLN A 187 3.02 8.97 -7.00
N HIS A 188 2.83 9.33 -5.73
CA HIS A 188 3.39 8.60 -4.59
C HIS A 188 2.84 7.17 -4.50
N GLU A 189 1.52 7.00 -4.61
CA GLU A 189 0.91 5.67 -4.55
C GLU A 189 1.25 4.82 -5.78
N MET A 190 1.38 5.43 -6.95
CA MET A 190 1.86 4.75 -8.15
C MET A 190 3.30 4.27 -8.03
N ASP A 191 4.18 5.03 -7.39
CA ASP A 191 5.57 4.60 -7.12
C ASP A 191 5.59 3.30 -6.30
N HIS A 192 4.73 3.20 -5.27
CA HIS A 192 4.64 2.00 -4.45
C HIS A 192 4.25 0.75 -5.25
N LEU A 193 3.39 0.88 -6.27
CA LEU A 193 3.04 -0.23 -7.16
C LEU A 193 4.20 -0.68 -8.05
N ASN A 194 5.25 0.14 -8.17
CA ASN A 194 6.46 -0.14 -8.94
C ASN A 194 7.68 -0.47 -8.06
N GLY A 195 7.48 -0.63 -6.74
CA GLY A 195 8.57 -0.92 -5.80
C GLY A 195 9.47 0.30 -5.48
N ILE A 196 8.98 1.49 -5.80
CA ILE A 196 9.66 2.76 -5.57
C ILE A 196 9.10 3.39 -4.29
N VAL A 197 9.99 3.95 -3.47
CA VAL A 197 9.66 4.69 -2.25
C VAL A 197 10.24 6.10 -2.40
N TYR A 198 9.61 7.11 -1.80
CA TYR A 198 10.02 8.51 -1.97
C TYR A 198 11.53 8.75 -1.69
N THR A 199 12.14 7.97 -0.80
CA THR A 199 13.58 8.05 -0.49
C THR A 199 14.49 7.74 -1.68
N ASP A 200 13.98 7.07 -2.72
CA ASP A 200 14.72 6.77 -3.94
C ASP A 200 14.78 7.98 -4.89
N VAL A 201 13.81 8.89 -4.78
CA VAL A 201 13.60 10.02 -5.71
C VAL A 201 13.68 11.40 -5.03
N MET A 202 13.81 11.44 -3.70
CA MET A 202 13.96 12.69 -2.95
C MET A 202 15.29 13.39 -3.21
N LYS A 203 15.31 14.71 -2.97
CA LYS A 203 16.54 15.49 -2.87
C LYS A 203 17.32 15.06 -1.62
N ARG A 204 18.49 14.44 -1.81
CA ARG A 204 19.21 13.72 -0.73
C ARG A 204 19.56 14.58 0.49
N ASP A 205 19.95 15.83 0.28
CA ASP A 205 20.32 16.78 1.35
C ASP A 205 19.12 17.31 2.15
N SER A 206 17.89 17.09 1.67
CA SER A 206 16.65 17.49 2.34
C SER A 206 16.10 16.43 3.31
N PHE A 207 16.70 15.23 3.33
CA PHE A 207 16.23 14.13 4.17
C PHE A 207 16.38 14.48 5.65
N THR A 208 15.29 14.41 6.41
CA THR A 208 15.27 14.91 7.78
C THR A 208 14.42 14.04 8.70
N CYS A 209 14.84 13.95 9.96
CA CYS A 209 14.05 13.33 11.03
C CYS A 209 12.95 14.32 11.45
N THR A 210 11.68 13.93 11.31
CA THR A 210 10.54 14.83 11.55
C THR A 210 10.40 15.28 13.00
N CYS A 211 11.06 14.59 13.94
CA CYS A 211 11.03 14.89 15.37
C CYS A 211 12.41 15.20 15.95
N TRP A 212 13.40 15.62 15.14
CA TRP A 212 14.77 15.88 15.61
C TRP A 212 14.80 16.88 16.80
N HIS A 213 13.91 17.88 16.80
CA HIS A 213 13.82 18.86 17.89
C HIS A 213 13.44 18.19 19.21
N ALA A 214 12.36 17.40 19.21
CA ALA A 214 11.92 16.65 20.37
C ALA A 214 12.98 15.64 20.84
N VAL A 215 13.73 15.03 19.92
CA VAL A 215 14.84 14.14 20.26
C VAL A 215 15.91 14.89 21.06
N ASN A 216 16.31 16.08 20.60
CA ASN A 216 17.32 16.89 21.27
C ASN A 216 16.82 17.41 22.63
N GLU A 217 15.59 17.92 22.69
CA GLU A 217 14.98 18.40 23.95
C GLU A 217 14.85 17.30 25.00
N ASN A 218 14.59 16.06 24.59
CA ASN A 218 14.40 14.93 25.49
C ASN A 218 15.67 14.11 25.70
N HIS A 219 16.84 14.62 25.31
CA HIS A 219 18.14 13.94 25.45
C HIS A 219 18.14 12.53 24.83
N GLY A 220 17.56 12.40 23.64
CA GLY A 220 17.44 11.13 22.91
C GLY A 220 16.27 10.24 23.32
N ARG A 221 15.49 10.61 24.35
CA ARG A 221 14.41 9.75 24.89
C ARG A 221 13.05 10.05 24.26
N VAL A 222 12.87 9.60 23.01
CA VAL A 222 11.59 9.73 22.28
C VAL A 222 11.09 8.35 21.85
N ARG A 223 9.77 8.14 21.90
CA ARG A 223 9.10 6.94 21.38
C ARG A 223 8.30 7.29 20.13
N ILE A 224 8.60 6.63 19.01
CA ILE A 224 7.81 6.74 17.78
C ILE A 224 6.87 5.54 17.70
N SER A 225 5.56 5.79 17.69
CA SER A 225 4.55 4.77 17.40
C SER A 225 4.21 4.77 15.91
N PHE A 226 4.02 3.58 15.32
CA PHE A 226 3.65 3.47 13.90
C PHE A 226 2.19 3.87 13.64
N HIS A 227 1.29 3.71 14.63
CA HIS A 227 -0.10 4.16 14.57
C HIS A 227 -0.54 4.79 15.91
N GLN A 228 -1.63 5.55 15.87
CA GLN A 228 -2.31 6.02 17.09
C GLN A 228 -3.12 4.86 17.69
N LYS A 229 -3.16 4.78 19.02
CA LYS A 229 -3.95 3.74 19.73
C LYS A 229 -5.43 4.00 19.62
#